data_AF-U6L2K2-F1
#
_entry.id   AF-U6L2K2-F1
#
_cell.length_a   1.000
_cell.length_b   1.000
_cell.length_c   1.000
_cell.angle_alpha   90.00
_cell.angle_beta   90.00
_cell.angle_gamma   90.00
#
_symmetry.space_group_name_H-M   'P 1'
#
loop_
_entity.id
_entity.type
_entity.pdbx_description
1 polymer ?
#
loop_
_entity_poly.entity_id
_entity_poly.type
_entity_poly.pdbx_seq_one_letter_code
_entity_poly.pdbx_strand_id
1 'polypeptide(L)'
;MPLHRLSSGYSGYLSGASEASDQPHARSDTFYGRLGSTVRDRSHEVTPTRRVSFSQLSALRKICVRLTYDEDAYPGGIDIDMFALLFDNACAFVDCIFYKHPEDASGSFSLNQKTNSLAVDLETVPDSCHTIVLAAAVYTTGMSIAELEGGLIEICEGFMGPVLFSIPLQSLEVNLEEATDSAGVLFFSLSEFGGKWRCRRLERFSKPELPSLMKVAKEESQQIEEDFAVGNLKNLRTLDYVARTAESSPTMRSSSSGSREAQKMNFSINSEKLEKLQSRLSALRGGSSGEGTNTEARLSALEDQQKRLSRQLSKIEDKLDLLLEGLQG
;
A
#
# COMPACT_ATOMS: atom_id res chain seq x y z
N MET A 1 33.45 40.87 -36.19
CA MET A 1 34.72 40.96 -35.44
C MET A 1 34.83 39.74 -34.54
N PRO A 2 35.67 38.74 -34.85
CA PRO A 2 35.94 37.59 -33.99
C PRO A 2 37.35 37.65 -33.39
N LEU A 3 37.46 37.68 -32.06
CA LEU A 3 38.69 37.60 -31.26
C LEU A 3 38.24 37.04 -29.89
N HIS A 4 38.83 36.05 -29.21
CA HIS A 4 40.15 35.46 -29.24
C HIS A 4 40.09 34.05 -28.61
N ARG A 5 40.82 33.09 -29.19
CA ARG A 5 41.38 31.93 -28.47
C ARG A 5 42.59 32.42 -27.66
N LEU A 6 42.73 31.98 -26.42
CA LEU A 6 44.03 31.80 -25.77
C LEU A 6 44.03 30.50 -24.97
N SER A 7 44.89 29.58 -25.42
CA SER A 7 45.39 28.41 -24.70
C SER A 7 46.76 28.73 -24.13
N SER A 8 47.00 28.37 -22.86
CA SER A 8 48.32 28.20 -22.22
C SER A 8 48.07 27.44 -20.91
N GLY A 9 48.64 26.29 -20.56
CA GLY A 9 49.80 25.58 -21.11
C GLY A 9 51.03 25.69 -20.20
N TYR A 10 51.07 24.98 -19.07
CA TYR A 10 52.28 24.55 -18.32
C TYR A 10 51.82 23.52 -17.26
N SER A 11 52.01 22.19 -17.41
CA SER A 11 53.25 21.39 -17.24
C SER A 11 53.91 21.65 -15.87
N GLY A 12 54.17 20.71 -14.97
CA GLY A 12 54.08 19.26 -14.95
C GLY A 12 54.95 18.80 -13.78
N TYR A 13 54.57 17.73 -13.08
CA TYR A 13 55.50 16.78 -12.44
C TYR A 13 54.75 15.45 -12.31
N LEU A 14 55.09 14.51 -13.21
CA LEU A 14 54.91 13.08 -13.00
C LEU A 14 56.26 12.50 -12.61
N SER A 15 56.25 11.64 -11.60
CA SER A 15 57.06 10.42 -11.42
C SER A 15 56.50 9.76 -10.15
N GLY A 16 56.01 8.53 -10.10
CA GLY A 16 56.17 7.36 -10.94
C GLY A 16 56.57 6.19 -10.03
N ALA A 17 55.63 5.26 -9.77
CA ALA A 17 55.81 3.88 -9.29
C ALA A 17 54.41 3.37 -8.89
N SER A 18 53.71 2.61 -9.74
CA SER A 18 53.72 1.15 -9.74
C SER A 18 53.44 0.55 -8.36
N GLU A 19 52.16 0.29 -8.08
CA GLU A 19 51.76 -0.91 -7.36
C GLU A 19 50.37 -1.33 -7.84
N ALA A 20 50.29 -2.59 -8.23
CA ALA A 20 49.08 -3.25 -8.68
C ALA A 20 48.04 -3.27 -7.55
N SER A 21 46.82 -2.86 -7.85
CA SER A 21 45.67 -3.25 -7.05
C SER A 21 44.55 -3.73 -7.97
N ASP A 22 44.35 -5.04 -7.94
CA ASP A 22 43.14 -5.70 -8.37
C ASP A 22 41.93 -4.98 -7.77
N GLN A 23 41.15 -4.30 -8.60
CA GLN A 23 39.80 -3.87 -8.24
C GLN A 23 38.88 -5.07 -8.40
N PRO A 24 38.30 -5.67 -7.34
CA PRO A 24 37.10 -6.45 -7.52
C PRO A 24 35.97 -5.46 -7.81
N HIS A 25 35.36 -5.58 -8.99
CA HIS A 25 34.10 -4.91 -9.29
C HIS A 25 33.08 -5.24 -8.18
N ALA A 26 32.75 -4.23 -7.37
CA ALA A 26 31.64 -4.27 -6.44
C ALA A 26 30.36 -4.47 -7.26
N ARG A 27 29.93 -5.73 -7.36
CA ARG A 27 28.61 -6.09 -7.87
C ARG A 27 27.60 -5.57 -6.87
N SER A 28 26.71 -4.71 -7.36
CA SER A 28 25.62 -4.13 -6.60
C SER A 28 24.70 -5.25 -6.07
N ASP A 29 24.71 -5.46 -4.76
CA ASP A 29 23.77 -6.31 -4.01
C ASP A 29 22.40 -5.64 -3.92
N THR A 30 21.82 -5.22 -5.05
CA THR A 30 20.42 -4.78 -5.07
C THR A 30 19.51 -5.99 -4.94
N PHE A 31 18.32 -5.79 -4.39
CA PHE A 31 17.28 -6.81 -4.26
C PHE A 31 17.03 -7.60 -5.57
N TYR A 32 17.16 -6.92 -6.73
CA TYR A 32 17.05 -7.52 -8.06
C TYR A 32 18.29 -8.33 -8.51
N GLY A 33 19.48 -8.01 -7.99
CA GLY A 33 20.73 -8.73 -8.28
C GLY A 33 20.86 -10.08 -7.55
N ARG A 34 20.17 -10.24 -6.41
CA ARG A 34 20.19 -11.48 -5.62
C ARG A 34 19.46 -12.67 -6.24
N LEU A 35 18.65 -12.45 -7.29
CA LEU A 35 17.90 -13.52 -7.95
C LEU A 35 18.74 -14.42 -8.87
N GLY A 36 20.07 -14.19 -8.99
CA GLY A 36 20.90 -14.84 -10.01
C GLY A 36 22.21 -15.52 -9.59
N SER A 37 22.60 -15.58 -8.31
CA SER A 37 23.90 -16.17 -7.94
C SER A 37 23.76 -17.41 -7.06
N THR A 38 24.20 -18.55 -7.60
CA THR A 38 24.38 -19.79 -6.85
C THR A 38 25.47 -19.65 -5.79
N VAL A 39 25.24 -20.36 -4.69
CA VAL A 39 26.02 -20.49 -3.45
C VAL A 39 27.53 -20.58 -3.68
N ARG A 40 28.32 -19.81 -2.91
CA ARG A 40 29.61 -20.25 -2.38
C ARG A 40 29.86 -19.74 -0.95
N ASP A 41 30.22 -20.70 -0.10
CA ASP A 41 30.54 -20.60 1.32
C ASP A 41 31.73 -19.69 1.68
N ARG A 42 31.60 -19.07 2.86
CA ARG A 42 32.57 -18.84 3.97
C ARG A 42 32.17 -17.53 4.67
N SER A 43 32.09 -17.40 5.99
CA SER A 43 32.59 -18.17 7.13
C SER A 43 31.85 -17.67 8.38
N HIS A 44 31.81 -18.49 9.44
CA HIS A 44 31.23 -18.21 10.76
C HIS A 44 31.48 -16.78 11.26
N GLU A 45 30.43 -15.96 11.21
CA GLU A 45 30.30 -14.79 12.06
C GLU A 45 29.08 -15.03 12.94
N VAL A 46 29.25 -14.77 14.23
CA VAL A 46 28.28 -14.99 15.31
C VAL A 46 26.88 -14.69 14.80
N THR A 47 26.04 -15.72 14.67
CA THR A 47 24.64 -15.55 14.32
C THR A 47 24.07 -14.58 15.34
N PRO A 48 23.73 -13.33 14.97
CA PRO A 48 22.92 -12.52 15.85
C PRO A 48 21.68 -13.37 16.03
N THR A 49 21.36 -13.78 17.25
CA THR A 49 20.09 -14.43 17.55
C THR A 49 19.02 -13.61 16.85
N ARG A 50 18.50 -14.15 15.73
CA ARG A 50 17.50 -13.53 14.87
C ARG A 50 16.34 -13.25 15.81
N ARG A 51 16.26 -12.01 16.31
CA ARG A 51 15.16 -11.60 17.16
C ARG A 51 13.90 -11.84 16.34
N VAL A 52 12.91 -12.40 17.02
CA VAL A 52 11.61 -12.73 16.45
C VAL A 52 11.02 -11.41 15.94
N SER A 53 11.10 -11.16 14.63
CA SER A 53 10.50 -9.96 14.05
C SER A 53 9.01 -9.96 14.38
N PHE A 54 8.47 -8.77 14.64
CA PHE A 54 7.08 -8.61 15.08
C PHE A 54 6.04 -9.20 14.10
N SER A 55 6.42 -9.57 12.88
CA SER A 55 5.51 -10.03 11.82
C SER A 55 5.54 -11.54 11.56
N GLN A 56 6.15 -12.36 12.43
CA GLN A 56 6.29 -13.80 12.18
C GLN A 56 4.97 -14.57 12.04
N LEU A 57 3.84 -14.04 12.53
CA LEU A 57 2.54 -14.69 12.40
C LEU A 57 1.80 -14.34 11.09
N SER A 58 2.28 -13.36 10.31
CA SER A 58 1.74 -13.09 8.99
C SER A 58 2.24 -14.10 7.97
N ALA A 59 1.31 -14.69 7.20
CA ALA A 59 1.66 -15.57 6.09
C ALA A 59 2.24 -14.76 4.91
N LEU A 60 1.73 -13.54 4.70
CA LEU A 60 2.24 -12.64 3.68
C LEU A 60 3.54 -11.98 4.14
N ARG A 61 4.62 -12.28 3.42
CA ARG A 61 5.98 -11.85 3.76
C ARG A 61 6.47 -10.67 2.95
N LYS A 62 5.95 -10.50 1.74
CA LYS A 62 6.41 -9.47 0.80
C LYS A 62 5.23 -8.87 0.10
N ILE A 63 5.32 -7.57 -0.18
CA ILE A 63 4.41 -6.89 -1.10
C ILE A 63 5.19 -6.11 -2.14
N CYS A 64 4.56 -5.87 -3.28
CA CYS A 64 5.05 -4.95 -4.30
C CYS A 64 3.96 -3.94 -4.62
N VAL A 65 4.29 -2.67 -4.53
CA VAL A 65 3.44 -1.55 -4.92
C VAL A 65 3.89 -1.12 -6.31
N ARG A 66 2.95 -0.94 -7.24
CA ARG A 66 3.21 -0.47 -8.61
C ARG A 66 2.30 0.69 -8.93
N LEU A 67 2.85 1.73 -9.53
CA LEU A 67 2.12 2.84 -10.09
C LEU A 67 2.32 2.83 -11.61
N THR A 68 1.22 2.72 -12.35
CA THR A 68 1.21 2.71 -13.81
C THR A 68 0.31 3.83 -14.33
N TYR A 69 0.69 4.43 -15.45
CA TYR A 69 -0.08 5.44 -16.16
C TYR A 69 0.27 5.39 -17.65
N ASP A 70 -0.51 6.06 -18.50
CA ASP A 70 -0.24 6.18 -19.93
C ASP A 70 0.88 7.20 -20.18
N GLU A 71 2.11 6.73 -20.36
CA GLU A 71 3.27 7.59 -20.65
C GLU A 71 3.13 8.32 -22.00
N ASP A 72 2.44 7.72 -22.99
CA ASP A 72 2.27 8.31 -24.32
C ASP A 72 1.39 9.57 -24.29
N ALA A 73 0.51 9.70 -23.28
CA ALA A 73 -0.27 10.90 -23.03
C ALA A 73 0.58 12.11 -22.61
N TYR A 74 1.85 11.90 -22.23
CA TYR A 74 2.73 12.91 -21.66
C TYR A 74 4.11 12.93 -22.33
N PRO A 75 4.22 13.42 -23.58
CA PRO A 75 5.48 13.42 -24.34
C PRO A 75 6.59 14.28 -23.72
N GLY A 76 6.25 15.19 -22.80
CA GLY A 76 7.21 15.97 -22.02
C GLY A 76 7.76 15.25 -20.78
N GLY A 77 7.28 14.03 -20.50
CA GLY A 77 7.48 13.32 -19.25
C GLY A 77 6.61 13.87 -18.12
N ILE A 78 6.45 13.05 -17.08
CA ILE A 78 5.85 13.43 -15.80
C ILE A 78 6.89 13.21 -14.72
N ASP A 79 7.00 14.18 -13.82
CA ASP A 79 7.76 14.02 -12.59
C ASP A 79 6.83 13.47 -11.50
N ILE A 80 7.01 12.20 -11.16
CA ILE A 80 6.18 11.48 -10.19
C ILE A 80 7.05 10.66 -9.27
N ASP A 81 6.74 10.73 -7.98
CA ASP A 81 7.44 9.99 -6.94
C ASP A 81 6.47 9.11 -6.14
N MET A 82 7.02 8.00 -5.66
CA MET A 82 6.40 7.15 -4.64
C MET A 82 7.18 7.22 -3.34
N PHE A 83 6.44 7.17 -2.24
CA PHE A 83 6.96 7.29 -0.89
C PHE A 83 6.49 6.12 -0.03
N ALA A 84 7.39 5.63 0.82
CA ALA A 84 7.00 4.95 2.05
C ALA A 84 7.44 5.82 3.23
N LEU A 85 6.50 6.16 4.11
CA LEU A 85 6.71 6.97 5.30
C LEU A 85 6.61 6.06 6.52
N LEU A 86 7.69 5.96 7.29
CA LEU A 86 7.83 4.97 8.36
C LEU A 86 7.67 5.66 9.71
N PHE A 87 6.83 5.08 10.57
CA PHE A 87 6.54 5.58 11.91
C PHE A 87 6.71 4.48 12.96
N ASP A 88 7.14 4.87 14.16
CA ASP A 88 7.22 3.97 15.30
C ASP A 88 5.87 3.83 16.02
N ASN A 89 5.84 3.05 17.10
CA ASN A 89 4.63 2.83 17.91
C ASN A 89 4.15 4.08 18.68
N ALA A 90 4.97 5.12 18.78
CA ALA A 90 4.60 6.40 19.35
C ALA A 90 4.16 7.40 18.27
N CYS A 91 3.97 6.94 17.02
CA CYS A 91 3.70 7.77 15.84
C CYS A 91 4.79 8.82 15.58
N ALA A 92 6.02 8.57 16.03
CA ALA A 92 7.18 9.38 15.68
C ALA A 92 7.74 8.90 14.34
N PHE A 93 8.20 9.86 13.54
CA PHE A 93 8.77 9.57 12.23
C PHE A 93 10.13 8.86 12.39
N VAL A 94 10.33 7.77 11.65
CA VAL A 94 11.52 6.92 11.69
C VAL A 94 12.39 7.15 10.47
N ASP A 95 11.83 6.95 9.28
CA ASP A 95 12.53 7.08 8.00
C ASP A 95 11.53 7.31 6.85
N CYS A 96 12.04 7.62 5.66
CA CYS A 96 11.24 7.74 4.44
C CYS A 96 11.98 7.15 3.24
N ILE A 97 11.33 6.25 2.52
CA ILE A 97 11.82 5.71 1.25
C ILE A 97 11.28 6.55 0.11
N PHE A 98 12.18 7.07 -0.73
CA PHE A 98 11.85 7.94 -1.87
C PHE A 98 13.05 7.99 -2.84
N TYR A 99 12.97 8.78 -3.93
CA TYR A 99 13.98 8.69 -5.00
C TYR A 99 15.44 8.95 -4.58
N LYS A 100 15.70 9.77 -3.56
CA LYS A 100 17.07 9.99 -3.04
C LYS A 100 17.51 8.98 -1.99
N HIS A 101 16.56 8.24 -1.43
CA HIS A 101 16.77 7.19 -0.43
C HIS A 101 15.94 5.97 -0.82
N PRO A 102 16.31 5.27 -1.92
CA PRO A 102 15.47 4.24 -2.52
C PRO A 102 15.49 2.91 -1.77
N GLU A 103 16.42 2.72 -0.84
CA GLU A 103 16.58 1.51 -0.03
C GLU A 103 16.84 1.92 1.42
N ASP A 104 16.34 1.12 2.36
CA ASP A 104 16.65 1.26 3.78
C ASP A 104 17.88 0.44 4.18
N ALA A 105 18.46 0.75 5.33
CA ALA A 105 19.63 0.03 5.84
C ALA A 105 19.38 -1.47 6.12
N SER A 106 18.14 -1.87 6.38
CA SER A 106 17.77 -3.29 6.59
C SER A 106 17.49 -4.06 5.30
N GLY A 107 17.39 -3.39 4.15
CA GLY A 107 17.00 -4.03 2.88
C GLY A 107 15.54 -4.49 2.84
N SER A 108 14.69 -3.91 3.68
CA SER A 108 13.25 -4.18 3.73
C SER A 108 12.48 -3.43 2.66
N PHE A 109 13.04 -2.36 2.11
CA PHE A 109 12.42 -1.52 1.11
C PHE A 109 13.35 -1.37 -0.09
N SER A 110 12.79 -1.43 -1.29
CA SER A 110 13.52 -1.14 -2.53
C SER A 110 12.61 -0.46 -3.53
N LEU A 111 12.89 0.81 -3.81
CA LEU A 111 12.19 1.64 -4.77
C LEU A 111 12.92 1.61 -6.13
N ASN A 112 12.22 1.14 -7.15
CA ASN A 112 12.65 1.25 -8.53
C ASN A 112 11.89 2.37 -9.24
N GLN A 113 12.56 3.51 -9.41
CA GLN A 113 12.02 4.70 -10.07
C GLN A 113 11.71 4.47 -11.55
N LYS A 114 12.48 3.60 -12.23
CA LYS A 114 12.25 3.35 -13.67
C LYS A 114 10.93 2.66 -13.96
N THR A 115 10.43 1.90 -12.99
CA THR A 115 9.19 1.14 -13.11
C THR A 115 8.12 1.61 -12.14
N ASN A 116 8.35 2.73 -11.44
CA ASN A 116 7.49 3.26 -10.38
C ASN A 116 6.97 2.14 -9.46
N SER A 117 7.89 1.35 -8.92
CA SER A 117 7.55 0.19 -8.10
C SER A 117 8.35 0.16 -6.80
N LEU A 118 7.67 -0.14 -5.70
CA LEU A 118 8.25 -0.27 -4.36
C LEU A 118 8.04 -1.70 -3.87
N ALA A 119 9.13 -2.43 -3.66
CA ALA A 119 9.12 -3.71 -2.98
C ALA A 119 9.25 -3.49 -1.46
N VAL A 120 8.46 -4.23 -0.68
CA VAL A 120 8.52 -4.24 0.78
C VAL A 120 8.63 -5.68 1.27
N ASP A 121 9.71 -6.01 1.97
CA ASP A 121 9.92 -7.26 2.69
C ASP A 121 9.49 -7.09 4.16
N LEU A 122 8.26 -7.51 4.44
CA LEU A 122 7.60 -7.38 5.74
C LEU A 122 8.24 -8.24 6.83
N GLU A 123 9.11 -9.19 6.49
CA GLU A 123 9.87 -9.98 7.48
C GLU A 123 11.04 -9.23 8.08
N THR A 124 11.64 -8.33 7.30
CA THR A 124 12.88 -7.65 7.65
C THR A 124 12.66 -6.22 8.12
N VAL A 125 11.43 -5.69 7.98
CA VAL A 125 11.05 -4.36 8.49
C VAL A 125 11.55 -4.22 9.93
N PRO A 126 12.35 -3.18 10.24
CA PRO A 126 12.90 -3.00 11.57
C PRO A 126 11.84 -2.97 12.66
N ASP A 127 12.18 -3.53 13.81
CA ASP A 127 11.37 -3.48 15.03
C ASP A 127 11.01 -2.05 15.49
N SER A 128 11.79 -1.05 15.05
CA SER A 128 11.50 0.37 15.30
C SER A 128 10.40 0.94 14.41
N CYS A 129 10.00 0.25 13.33
CA CYS A 129 8.95 0.67 12.40
C CYS A 129 7.68 -0.14 12.69
N HIS A 130 6.64 0.56 13.15
CA HIS A 130 5.36 -0.03 13.47
C HIS A 130 4.32 0.21 12.37
N THR A 131 4.34 1.41 11.78
CA THR A 131 3.41 1.84 10.75
C THR A 131 4.15 2.30 9.50
N ILE A 132 3.71 1.83 8.33
CA ILE A 132 4.17 2.22 7.01
C ILE A 132 3.00 2.88 6.29
N VAL A 133 3.16 4.13 5.87
CA VAL A 133 2.18 4.86 5.08
C VAL A 133 2.73 5.06 3.67
N LEU A 134 1.98 4.59 2.68
CA LEU A 134 2.33 4.69 1.28
C LEU A 134 1.67 5.89 0.63
N ALA A 135 2.47 6.65 -0.10
CA ALA A 135 2.02 7.85 -0.79
C ALA A 135 2.64 7.97 -2.17
N ALA A 136 2.03 8.78 -3.02
CA ALA A 136 2.55 9.16 -4.32
C ALA A 136 2.31 10.65 -4.56
N ALA A 137 3.17 11.30 -5.34
CA ALA A 137 3.02 12.71 -5.66
C ALA A 137 3.48 13.03 -7.08
N VAL A 138 2.77 13.91 -7.75
CA VAL A 138 3.13 14.49 -9.04
C VAL A 138 3.64 15.92 -8.85
N TYR A 139 4.80 16.22 -9.44
CA TYR A 139 5.43 17.54 -9.38
C TYR A 139 5.25 18.36 -10.66
N THR A 140 4.69 17.74 -11.71
CA THR A 140 4.30 18.44 -12.93
C THR A 140 3.30 19.55 -12.61
N THR A 141 3.65 20.80 -12.93
CA THR A 141 2.89 21.98 -12.52
C THR A 141 1.45 21.94 -13.05
N GLY A 142 0.48 22.16 -12.17
CA GLY A 142 -0.94 22.25 -12.52
C GLY A 142 -1.63 20.90 -12.74
N MET A 143 -0.96 19.78 -12.41
CA MET A 143 -1.51 18.43 -12.54
C MET A 143 -1.88 17.86 -11.18
N SER A 144 -3.05 17.23 -11.10
CA SER A 144 -3.44 16.39 -9.97
C SER A 144 -2.99 14.94 -10.20
N ILE A 145 -2.68 14.20 -9.13
CA ILE A 145 -2.34 12.78 -9.30
C ILE A 145 -3.56 11.96 -9.76
N ALA A 146 -4.78 12.40 -9.45
CA ALA A 146 -6.02 11.76 -9.88
C ALA A 146 -6.29 11.94 -11.39
N GLU A 147 -5.64 12.92 -12.03
CA GLU A 147 -5.79 13.26 -13.45
C GLU A 147 -4.80 12.51 -14.36
N LEU A 148 -3.97 11.62 -13.80
CA LEU A 148 -3.07 10.78 -14.60
C LEU A 148 -3.88 9.84 -15.50
N GLU A 149 -3.72 9.98 -16.81
CA GLU A 149 -4.40 9.15 -17.81
C GLU A 149 -3.99 7.69 -17.63
N GLY A 150 -4.97 6.78 -17.56
CA GLY A 150 -4.71 5.36 -17.27
C GLY A 150 -4.08 5.09 -15.89
N GLY A 151 -4.03 6.08 -15.01
CA GLY A 151 -3.43 6.02 -13.68
C GLY A 151 -4.01 4.92 -12.80
N LEU A 152 -3.15 4.01 -12.33
CA LEU A 152 -3.51 2.87 -11.51
C LEU A 152 -2.41 2.57 -10.49
N ILE A 153 -2.80 2.42 -9.22
CA ILE A 153 -1.94 1.87 -8.17
C ILE A 153 -2.38 0.44 -7.87
N GLU A 154 -1.43 -0.49 -7.91
CA GLU A 154 -1.63 -1.88 -7.53
C GLU A 154 -0.74 -2.26 -6.36
N ILE A 155 -1.29 -2.99 -5.41
CA ILE A 155 -0.54 -3.63 -4.32
C ILE A 155 -0.68 -5.12 -4.51
N CYS A 156 0.45 -5.78 -4.74
CA CYS A 156 0.53 -7.21 -5.05
C CYS A 156 1.19 -7.98 -3.91
N GLU A 157 0.82 -9.25 -3.79
CA GLU A 157 1.57 -10.20 -3.00
C GLU A 157 2.91 -10.51 -3.67
N GLY A 158 4.01 -10.34 -2.95
CA GLY A 158 5.36 -10.49 -3.48
C GLY A 158 5.61 -9.65 -4.74
N PHE A 159 6.59 -10.05 -5.54
CA PHE A 159 6.95 -9.30 -6.76
C PHE A 159 6.05 -9.64 -7.97
N MET A 160 5.62 -10.90 -8.07
CA MET A 160 4.83 -11.44 -9.20
C MET A 160 3.53 -12.13 -8.77
N GLY A 161 3.10 -11.96 -7.53
CA GLY A 161 1.88 -12.59 -7.03
C GLY A 161 0.61 -11.82 -7.39
N PRO A 162 -0.55 -12.29 -6.89
CA PRO A 162 -1.84 -11.71 -7.20
C PRO A 162 -1.96 -10.26 -6.69
N VAL A 163 -2.83 -9.50 -7.36
CA VAL A 163 -3.21 -8.15 -6.93
C VAL A 163 -4.10 -8.26 -5.69
N LEU A 164 -3.67 -7.65 -4.59
CA LEU A 164 -4.40 -7.55 -3.34
C LEU A 164 -5.33 -6.33 -3.34
N PHE A 165 -4.83 -5.21 -3.86
CA PHE A 165 -5.57 -3.96 -4.00
C PHE A 165 -5.30 -3.34 -5.36
N SER A 166 -6.35 -2.77 -5.92
CA SER A 166 -6.33 -2.03 -7.17
C SER A 166 -7.04 -0.70 -6.92
N ILE A 167 -6.32 0.40 -7.15
CA ILE A 167 -6.78 1.77 -6.87
C ILE A 167 -6.65 2.58 -8.16
N PRO A 168 -7.71 2.65 -8.98
CA PRO A 168 -7.75 3.54 -10.13
C PRO A 168 -7.69 5.00 -9.66
N LEU A 169 -6.75 5.78 -10.18
CA LEU A 169 -6.52 7.14 -9.69
C LEU A 169 -7.70 8.07 -9.99
N GLN A 170 -8.43 7.81 -11.07
CA GLN A 170 -9.64 8.57 -11.45
C GLN A 170 -10.85 8.24 -10.56
N SER A 171 -10.77 7.18 -9.75
CA SER A 171 -11.82 6.85 -8.78
C SER A 171 -11.69 7.62 -7.47
N LEU A 172 -10.56 8.32 -7.27
CA LEU A 172 -10.31 9.09 -6.07
C LEU A 172 -11.11 10.39 -6.11
N GLU A 173 -11.97 10.61 -5.12
CA GLU A 173 -12.78 11.82 -5.03
C GLU A 173 -11.91 13.02 -4.65
N VAL A 174 -11.55 13.83 -5.64
CA VAL A 174 -10.85 15.10 -5.41
C VAL A 174 -11.85 16.13 -4.92
N ASN A 175 -11.63 16.69 -3.73
CA ASN A 175 -12.36 17.86 -3.30
C ASN A 175 -11.91 19.06 -4.14
N LEU A 176 -12.75 19.51 -5.07
CA LEU A 176 -12.45 20.60 -6.01
C LEU A 176 -12.16 21.94 -5.32
N GLU A 177 -12.57 22.12 -4.06
CA GLU A 177 -12.27 23.33 -3.28
C GLU A 177 -10.79 23.41 -2.83
N GLU A 178 -10.07 22.27 -2.82
CA GLU A 178 -8.67 22.15 -2.38
C GLU A 178 -7.77 21.62 -3.50
N ALA A 179 -8.04 21.97 -4.77
CA ALA A 179 -7.35 21.41 -5.94
C ALA A 179 -5.80 21.51 -5.88
N THR A 180 -5.25 22.53 -5.20
CA THR A 180 -3.80 22.68 -4.97
C THR A 180 -3.18 21.59 -4.12
N ASP A 181 -3.99 20.92 -3.31
CA ASP A 181 -3.58 19.86 -2.39
C ASP A 181 -3.86 18.48 -3.01
N SER A 182 -4.19 18.38 -4.30
CA SER A 182 -4.50 17.10 -4.97
C SER A 182 -3.34 16.47 -5.73
N ALA A 183 -2.17 17.12 -5.73
CA ALA A 183 -0.98 16.62 -6.42
C ALA A 183 -0.24 15.54 -5.63
N GLY A 184 -0.48 15.41 -4.33
CA GLY A 184 -0.02 14.30 -3.49
C GLY A 184 -1.21 13.49 -2.95
N VAL A 185 -1.03 12.18 -2.79
CA VAL A 185 -2.04 11.30 -2.19
C VAL A 185 -1.40 10.23 -1.32
N LEU A 186 -1.99 10.00 -0.15
CA LEU A 186 -1.75 8.84 0.69
C LEU A 186 -2.84 7.83 0.36
N PHE A 187 -2.44 6.66 -0.12
CA PHE A 187 -3.37 5.67 -0.70
C PHE A 187 -3.47 4.37 0.10
N PHE A 188 -2.50 4.09 0.98
CA PHE A 188 -2.50 2.86 1.74
C PHE A 188 -1.66 2.97 3.01
N SER A 189 -2.06 2.27 4.07
CA SER A 189 -1.23 2.08 5.26
C SER A 189 -1.18 0.62 5.68
N LEU A 190 -0.06 0.29 6.32
CA LEU A 190 0.21 -0.96 6.99
C LEU A 190 0.64 -0.65 8.42
N SER A 191 0.06 -1.35 9.38
CA SER A 191 0.49 -1.27 10.78
C SER A 191 0.60 -2.68 11.34
N GLU A 192 1.71 -2.97 12.02
CA GLU A 192 1.89 -4.22 12.72
C GLU A 192 1.03 -4.19 13.98
N PHE A 193 0.32 -5.27 14.30
CA PHE A 193 -0.31 -5.39 15.60
C PHE A 193 -0.45 -6.85 16.00
N GLY A 194 0.20 -7.22 17.09
CA GLY A 194 0.06 -8.55 17.70
C GLY A 194 0.58 -9.67 16.82
N GLY A 195 1.70 -9.47 16.14
CA GLY A 195 2.32 -10.51 15.30
C GLY A 195 2.01 -10.37 13.80
N LYS A 196 1.12 -9.45 13.42
CA LYS A 196 0.44 -9.47 12.12
C LYS A 196 0.36 -8.08 11.51
N TRP A 197 0.59 -7.99 10.20
CA TRP A 197 0.35 -6.78 9.45
C TRP A 197 -1.13 -6.59 9.17
N ARG A 198 -1.64 -5.40 9.52
CA ARG A 198 -2.98 -4.94 9.21
C ARG A 198 -2.90 -3.79 8.24
N CYS A 199 -3.86 -3.73 7.33
CA CYS A 199 -3.89 -2.74 6.26
C CYS A 199 -5.17 -1.93 6.24
N ARG A 200 -5.06 -0.71 5.74
CA ARG A 200 -6.16 0.20 5.48
C ARG A 200 -5.91 0.92 4.14
N ARG A 201 -6.95 1.01 3.30
CA ARG A 201 -6.95 1.88 2.13
C ARG A 201 -7.15 3.32 2.60
N LEU A 202 -6.33 4.23 2.08
CA LEU A 202 -6.40 5.66 2.36
C LEU A 202 -6.83 6.39 1.08
N GLU A 203 -7.49 7.52 1.25
CA GLU A 203 -7.88 8.42 0.15
C GLU A 203 -7.70 9.86 0.65
N ARG A 204 -6.46 10.19 1.01
CA ARG A 204 -6.12 11.47 1.65
C ARG A 204 -5.19 12.24 0.74
N PHE A 205 -5.70 13.36 0.24
CA PHE A 205 -4.94 14.27 -0.61
C PHE A 205 -4.09 15.23 0.22
N SER A 206 -2.93 15.60 -0.32
CA SER A 206 -2.09 16.66 0.22
C SER A 206 -1.28 17.36 -0.87
N LYS A 207 -0.65 18.48 -0.53
CA LYS A 207 0.41 19.04 -1.36
C LYS A 207 1.48 17.99 -1.68
N PRO A 208 2.16 18.08 -2.83
CA PRO A 208 3.09 17.05 -3.29
C PRO A 208 4.42 17.09 -2.51
N GLU A 209 4.67 18.13 -1.74
CA GLU A 209 5.88 18.30 -0.95
C GLU A 209 5.95 17.30 0.21
N LEU A 210 7.12 16.68 0.40
CA LEU A 210 7.35 15.68 1.45
C LEU A 210 6.88 16.12 2.86
N PRO A 211 7.13 17.37 3.34
CA PRO A 211 6.63 17.80 4.64
C PRO A 211 5.11 17.77 4.77
N SER A 212 4.37 18.05 3.69
CA SER A 212 2.90 17.98 3.68
C SER A 212 2.42 16.54 3.72
N LEU A 213 3.02 15.65 2.91
CA LEU A 213 2.75 14.21 2.95
C LEU A 213 3.02 13.62 4.33
N MET A 214 4.17 13.96 4.93
CA MET A 214 4.56 13.52 6.28
C MET A 214 3.57 13.96 7.36
N LYS A 215 3.04 15.19 7.24
CA LYS A 215 2.05 15.70 8.19
C LYS A 215 0.78 14.86 8.16
N VAL A 216 0.20 14.66 6.97
CA VAL A 216 -1.03 13.85 6.82
C VAL A 216 -0.77 12.40 7.22
N ALA A 217 0.40 11.84 6.86
CA ALA A 217 0.74 10.47 7.22
C ALA A 217 0.87 10.27 8.73
N LYS A 218 1.38 11.28 9.45
CA LYS A 218 1.44 11.27 10.91
C LYS A 218 0.04 11.29 11.53
N GLU A 219 -0.86 12.12 11.01
CA GLU A 219 -2.26 12.16 11.46
C GLU A 219 -2.94 10.80 11.24
N GLU A 220 -2.72 10.16 10.08
CA GLU A 220 -3.24 8.82 9.80
C GLU A 220 -2.63 7.75 10.72
N SER A 221 -1.33 7.81 11.01
CA SER A 221 -0.69 6.90 11.97
C SER A 221 -1.31 7.03 13.36
N GLN A 222 -1.56 8.26 13.82
CA GLN A 222 -2.23 8.51 15.10
C GLN A 222 -3.65 7.96 15.12
N GLN A 223 -4.41 8.17 14.04
CA GLN A 223 -5.77 7.66 13.93
C GLN A 223 -5.82 6.13 13.97
N ILE A 224 -4.84 5.45 13.35
CA ILE A 224 -4.73 4.00 13.38
C ILE A 224 -4.45 3.49 14.80
N GLU A 225 -3.51 4.13 15.52
CA GLU A 225 -3.24 3.79 16.93
C GLU A 225 -4.46 3.99 17.83
N GLU A 226 -5.20 5.08 17.63
CA GLU A 226 -6.44 5.34 18.36
C GLU A 226 -7.49 4.26 18.08
N ASP A 227 -7.68 3.89 16.81
CA ASP A 227 -8.59 2.82 16.40
C ASP A 227 -8.21 1.47 17.04
N PHE A 228 -6.92 1.17 17.17
CA PHE A 228 -6.45 -0.01 17.89
C PHE A 228 -6.76 0.07 19.39
N ALA A 229 -6.46 1.20 20.02
CA ALA A 229 -6.67 1.39 21.46
C ALA A 229 -8.15 1.21 21.86
N VAL A 230 -9.09 1.64 21.01
CA VAL A 230 -10.54 1.47 21.25
C VAL A 230 -11.13 0.19 20.67
N GLY A 231 -10.32 -0.65 20.00
CA GLY A 231 -10.76 -1.89 19.36
C GLY A 231 -11.65 -1.70 18.13
N ASN A 232 -11.60 -0.54 17.48
CA ASN A 232 -12.35 -0.23 16.26
C ASN A 232 -11.64 -0.77 15.01
N LEU A 233 -11.70 -2.09 14.83
CA LEU A 233 -11.01 -2.78 13.73
C LEU A 233 -11.80 -2.80 12.41
N LYS A 234 -12.94 -2.11 12.32
CA LYS A 234 -13.85 -2.18 11.14
C LYS A 234 -13.15 -1.82 9.83
N ASN A 235 -12.18 -0.91 9.89
CA ASN A 235 -11.43 -0.40 8.75
C ASN A 235 -9.98 -0.96 8.68
N LEU A 236 -9.63 -1.90 9.57
CA LEU A 236 -8.29 -2.49 9.66
C LEU A 236 -8.37 -3.99 9.43
N ARG A 237 -8.08 -4.41 8.20
CA ARG A 237 -8.09 -5.83 7.82
C ARG A 237 -6.71 -6.42 8.01
N THR A 238 -6.60 -7.65 8.48
CA THR A 238 -5.32 -8.37 8.45
C THR A 238 -4.93 -8.61 6.98
N LEU A 239 -3.67 -8.34 6.65
CA LEU A 239 -3.18 -8.45 5.28
C LEU A 239 -3.28 -9.89 4.74
N ASP A 240 -3.06 -10.89 5.59
CA ASP A 240 -3.25 -12.31 5.28
C ASP A 240 -4.69 -12.67 4.91
N TYR A 241 -5.67 -12.02 5.55
CA TYR A 241 -7.07 -12.20 5.20
C TYR A 241 -7.33 -11.68 3.79
N VAL A 242 -6.78 -10.51 3.45
CA VAL A 242 -6.93 -9.92 2.11
C VAL A 242 -6.30 -10.83 1.05
N ALA A 243 -5.09 -11.33 1.26
CA ALA A 243 -4.42 -12.26 0.35
C ALA A 243 -5.26 -13.51 0.07
N ARG A 244 -5.77 -14.17 1.11
CA ARG A 244 -6.64 -15.36 0.95
C ARG A 244 -7.93 -15.05 0.20
N THR A 245 -8.53 -13.88 0.43
CA THR A 245 -9.74 -13.48 -0.32
C THR A 245 -9.45 -13.19 -1.78
N ALA A 246 -8.29 -12.62 -2.11
CA ALA A 246 -7.88 -12.36 -3.48
C ALA A 246 -7.68 -13.66 -4.27
N GLU A 247 -7.11 -14.70 -3.65
CA GLU A 247 -6.97 -16.03 -4.26
C GLU A 247 -8.31 -16.72 -4.54
N SER A 248 -9.32 -16.46 -3.70
CA SER A 248 -10.65 -17.08 -3.80
C SER A 248 -11.58 -16.41 -4.83
N SER A 249 -11.21 -15.23 -5.33
CA SER A 249 -11.99 -14.49 -6.32
C SER A 249 -11.65 -14.99 -7.74
N PRO A 250 -12.57 -15.62 -8.49
CA PRO A 250 -12.26 -16.28 -9.76
C PRO A 250 -12.04 -15.31 -10.94
N THR A 251 -12.01 -13.99 -10.72
CA THR A 251 -12.07 -12.99 -11.79
C THR A 251 -10.74 -12.68 -12.49
N MET A 252 -9.63 -13.30 -12.08
CA MET A 252 -8.29 -12.98 -12.62
C MET A 252 -7.49 -14.25 -13.00
N ARG A 253 -8.18 -15.31 -13.44
CA ARG A 253 -7.55 -16.43 -14.15
C ARG A 253 -8.09 -16.54 -15.57
N SER A 254 -7.68 -15.65 -16.46
CA SER A 254 -7.73 -15.92 -17.90
C SER A 254 -6.57 -15.25 -18.63
N SER A 255 -5.52 -16.05 -18.77
CA SER A 255 -4.51 -15.94 -19.81
C SER A 255 -5.14 -15.91 -21.21
N SER A 256 -4.60 -15.03 -22.05
CA SER A 256 -4.34 -15.23 -23.49
C SER A 256 -5.09 -16.37 -24.20
N SER A 257 -6.14 -16.04 -24.95
CA SER A 257 -6.43 -16.60 -26.28
C SER A 257 -7.66 -15.91 -26.86
N GLY A 258 -7.56 -15.43 -28.09
CA GLY A 258 -8.64 -14.71 -28.75
C GLY A 258 -9.81 -15.61 -29.09
N SER A 259 -11.02 -15.07 -29.02
CA SER A 259 -11.99 -15.04 -30.12
C SER A 259 -13.26 -14.34 -29.66
N ARG A 260 -13.82 -13.52 -30.54
CA ARG A 260 -15.16 -12.93 -30.47
C ARG A 260 -16.21 -14.00 -30.16
N GLU A 261 -17.08 -13.75 -29.19
CA GLU A 261 -18.54 -13.75 -29.38
C GLU A 261 -19.25 -13.22 -28.13
N ALA A 262 -20.15 -12.27 -28.35
CA ALA A 262 -20.95 -11.63 -27.33
C ALA A 262 -22.09 -12.55 -26.88
N GLN A 263 -22.22 -12.77 -25.57
CA GLN A 263 -23.47 -13.23 -24.97
C GLN A 263 -23.95 -12.23 -23.92
N LYS A 264 -25.02 -11.51 -24.30
CA LYS A 264 -25.88 -10.74 -23.42
C LYS A 264 -26.48 -11.66 -22.36
N MET A 265 -26.10 -11.48 -21.09
CA MET A 265 -26.88 -11.98 -19.95
C MET A 265 -27.78 -10.84 -19.46
N ASN A 266 -29.05 -10.89 -19.86
CA ASN A 266 -30.10 -10.01 -19.35
C ASN A 266 -30.42 -10.39 -17.89
N PHE A 267 -30.06 -9.55 -16.92
CA PHE A 267 -30.63 -9.62 -15.58
C PHE A 267 -32.04 -9.02 -15.60
N SER A 268 -33.06 -9.88 -15.67
CA SER A 268 -34.44 -9.47 -15.45
C SER A 268 -34.68 -9.29 -13.94
N ILE A 269 -34.80 -8.04 -13.50
CA ILE A 269 -35.21 -7.69 -12.14
C ILE A 269 -36.72 -7.94 -12.05
N ASN A 270 -37.10 -8.83 -11.13
CA ASN A 270 -38.47 -9.27 -10.92
C ASN A 270 -39.31 -8.14 -10.29
N SER A 271 -40.19 -7.50 -11.08
CA SER A 271 -40.93 -6.27 -10.73
C SER A 271 -41.80 -6.42 -9.47
N GLU A 272 -42.33 -7.61 -9.21
CA GLU A 272 -43.14 -7.90 -8.01
C GLU A 272 -42.35 -7.82 -6.70
N LYS A 273 -41.03 -8.08 -6.73
CA LYS A 273 -40.17 -7.96 -5.53
C LYS A 273 -39.85 -6.49 -5.22
N LEU A 274 -39.78 -5.64 -6.25
CA LEU A 274 -39.53 -4.22 -6.12
C LEU A 274 -40.75 -3.49 -5.53
N GLU A 275 -41.95 -3.84 -5.98
CA GLU A 275 -43.21 -3.29 -5.43
C GLU A 275 -43.46 -3.71 -3.98
N LYS A 276 -43.09 -4.94 -3.60
CA LYS A 276 -43.12 -5.40 -2.19
C LYS A 276 -42.14 -4.64 -1.29
N LEU A 277 -41.01 -4.19 -1.83
CA LEU A 277 -40.05 -3.34 -1.10
C LEU A 277 -40.55 -1.89 -0.99
N GLN A 278 -41.14 -1.34 -2.05
CA GLN A 278 -41.69 0.02 -2.04
C GLN A 278 -42.93 0.16 -1.16
N SER A 279 -43.80 -0.86 -1.12
CA SER A 279 -44.95 -0.91 -0.20
C SER A 279 -44.51 -1.03 1.26
N ARG A 280 -43.45 -1.79 1.56
CA ARG A 280 -42.86 -1.87 2.90
C ARG A 280 -42.21 -0.56 3.36
N LEU A 281 -41.53 0.15 2.45
CA LEU A 281 -40.94 1.46 2.74
C LEU A 281 -42.01 2.54 2.94
N SER A 282 -43.11 2.48 2.20
CA SER A 282 -44.25 3.40 2.36
C SER A 282 -44.99 3.18 3.68
N ALA A 283 -45.13 1.93 4.13
CA ALA A 283 -45.71 1.60 5.44
C ALA A 283 -44.83 2.07 6.62
N LEU A 284 -43.51 2.14 6.44
CA LEU A 284 -42.58 2.68 7.43
C LEU A 284 -42.60 4.21 7.52
N ARG A 285 -43.06 4.91 6.48
CA ARG A 285 -43.11 6.39 6.43
C ARG A 285 -44.44 6.98 6.90
N GLY A 286 -45.48 6.15 7.03
CA GLY A 286 -46.86 6.59 7.30
C GLY A 286 -47.36 6.46 8.75
N GLY A 287 -46.51 6.07 9.71
CA GLY A 287 -46.97 5.79 11.08
C GLY A 287 -46.00 6.16 12.18
N SER A 288 -46.01 7.42 12.62
CA SER A 288 -46.00 7.80 14.05
C SER A 288 -45.99 9.33 14.21
N SER A 289 -47.17 9.89 14.43
CA SER A 289 -47.33 11.10 15.24
C SER A 289 -47.28 10.63 16.70
N GLY A 290 -46.26 11.06 17.45
CA GLY A 290 -46.03 10.71 18.85
C GLY A 290 -44.84 9.77 19.07
N GLU A 291 -44.06 10.06 20.12
CA GLU A 291 -43.00 9.22 20.74
C GLU A 291 -41.56 9.38 20.21
N GLY A 292 -40.91 10.49 20.60
CA GLY A 292 -39.46 10.65 20.58
C GLY A 292 -38.68 9.74 21.55
N THR A 293 -39.33 8.78 22.22
CA THR A 293 -38.70 7.84 23.17
C THR A 293 -38.57 6.41 22.63
N ASN A 294 -39.31 6.05 21.57
CA ASN A 294 -39.34 4.69 21.03
C ASN A 294 -38.27 4.44 19.94
N THR A 295 -37.78 5.50 19.29
CA THR A 295 -36.73 5.41 18.28
C THR A 295 -35.34 5.21 18.89
N GLU A 296 -35.04 5.88 20.00
CA GLU A 296 -33.78 5.72 20.73
C GLU A 296 -33.65 4.32 21.34
N ALA A 297 -34.72 3.79 21.93
CA ALA A 297 -34.75 2.42 22.44
C ALA A 297 -34.56 1.37 21.32
N ARG A 298 -35.09 1.64 20.13
CA ARG A 298 -34.90 0.77 18.94
C ARG A 298 -33.48 0.86 18.38
N LEU A 299 -32.86 2.04 18.37
CA LEU A 299 -31.47 2.22 17.95
C LEU A 299 -30.50 1.55 18.94
N SER A 300 -30.73 1.69 20.24
CA SER A 300 -29.94 1.01 21.28
C SER A 300 -30.06 -0.52 21.17
N ALA A 301 -31.28 -1.04 20.93
CA ALA A 301 -31.48 -2.48 20.71
C ALA A 301 -30.76 -3.00 19.45
N LEU A 302 -30.68 -2.19 18.39
CA LEU A 302 -29.94 -2.52 17.17
C LEU A 302 -28.42 -2.50 17.39
N GLU A 303 -27.90 -1.54 18.17
CA GLU A 303 -26.48 -1.49 18.55
C GLU A 303 -26.09 -2.69 19.42
N ASP A 304 -26.93 -3.08 20.37
CA ASP A 304 -26.69 -4.27 21.20
C ASP A 304 -26.76 -5.55 20.38
N GLN A 305 -27.68 -5.63 19.41
CA GLN A 305 -27.74 -6.73 18.47
C GLN A 305 -26.50 -6.77 17.55
N GLN A 306 -26.00 -5.62 17.10
CA GLN A 306 -24.78 -5.52 16.30
C GLN A 306 -23.54 -5.93 17.12
N LYS A 307 -23.43 -5.50 18.39
CA LYS A 307 -22.37 -5.95 19.31
C LYS A 307 -22.43 -7.44 19.55
N ARG A 308 -23.63 -8.00 19.72
CA ARG A 308 -23.83 -9.45 19.89
C ARG A 308 -23.40 -10.22 18.65
N LEU A 309 -23.78 -9.77 17.46
CA LEU A 309 -23.37 -10.39 16.19
C LEU A 309 -21.85 -10.28 15.97
N SER A 310 -21.24 -9.15 16.31
CA SER A 310 -19.79 -8.96 16.22
C SER A 310 -19.02 -9.92 17.15
N ARG A 311 -19.52 -10.12 18.38
CA ARG A 311 -18.97 -11.13 19.30
C ARG A 311 -19.17 -12.56 18.81
N GLN A 312 -20.27 -12.83 18.11
CA GLN A 312 -20.51 -14.15 17.51
C GLN A 312 -19.60 -14.40 16.31
N LEU A 313 -19.33 -13.38 15.48
CA LEU A 313 -18.38 -13.46 14.37
C LEU A 313 -16.96 -13.72 14.87
N SER A 314 -16.49 -12.95 15.86
CA SER A 314 -15.18 -13.20 16.48
C SER A 314 -15.06 -14.62 17.05
N LYS A 315 -16.10 -15.15 17.70
CA LYS A 315 -16.11 -16.55 18.16
C LYS A 315 -16.13 -17.59 17.04
N ILE A 316 -16.66 -17.25 15.87
CA ILE A 316 -16.65 -18.11 14.69
C ILE A 316 -15.28 -18.08 14.04
N GLU A 317 -14.65 -16.91 13.96
CA GLU A 317 -13.28 -16.73 13.49
C GLU A 317 -12.29 -17.51 14.38
N ASP A 318 -12.37 -17.38 15.70
CA ASP A 318 -11.52 -18.13 16.65
C ASP A 318 -11.68 -19.65 16.49
N LYS A 319 -12.90 -20.13 16.20
CA LYS A 319 -13.17 -21.55 15.97
C LYS A 319 -12.68 -22.03 14.61
N LEU A 320 -12.74 -21.18 13.59
CA LEU A 320 -12.19 -21.50 12.27
C LEU A 320 -10.67 -21.56 12.34
N ASP A 321 -10.03 -20.66 13.08
CA ASP A 321 -8.59 -20.68 13.31
C ASP A 321 -8.15 -21.97 14.04
N LEU A 322 -8.86 -22.37 15.11
CA LEU A 322 -8.62 -23.65 15.80
C LEU A 322 -8.81 -24.89 14.89
N LEU A 323 -9.79 -24.87 13.98
CA LEU A 323 -10.04 -25.97 13.05
C LEU A 323 -8.98 -26.02 11.94
N LEU A 324 -8.46 -24.87 11.51
CA LEU A 324 -7.38 -24.78 10.53
C LEU A 324 -6.04 -25.22 11.12
N GLU A 325 -5.76 -24.88 12.39
CA GLU A 325 -4.59 -25.41 13.11
C GLU A 325 -4.66 -26.93 13.28
N GLY A 326 -5.84 -27.49 13.54
CA GLY A 326 -6.04 -28.94 13.65
C GLY A 326 -5.96 -29.71 12.33
N LEU A 327 -6.02 -29.03 11.18
CA LEU A 327 -5.91 -29.64 9.84
C LEU A 327 -4.47 -29.59 9.28
N GLN A 328 -3.57 -28.84 9.92
CA GLN A 328 -2.15 -28.73 9.54
C GLN A 328 -1.22 -29.58 10.42
N GLY A 329 -1.77 -30.36 11.36
CA GLY A 329 -1.06 -31.34 12.19
C GLY A 329 -1.13 -32.76 11.65
#